data_AF-A0A067H7T0-F1
#
_entry.id   AF-A0A067H7T0-F1
#
_cell.length_a   1.000
_cell.length_b   1.000
_cell.length_c   1.000
_cell.angle_alpha   90.00
_cell.angle_beta   90.00
_cell.angle_gamma   90.00
#
_symmetry.space_group_name_H-M   'P 1'
#
loop_
_entity.id
_entity.type
_entity.pdbx_description
1 polymer ?
#
loop_
_entity_poly.entity_id
_entity_poly.type
_entity_poly.pdbx_seq_one_letter_code
_entity_poly.pdbx_strand_id
1 'polypeptide(L)'
;MEEDEEEEVLFEDFEDEALMDDDSNDFEDEYVEEESEAYVGDGGAGGGISLAGTWWDKEALAIAEDVCLSFDGDLKIYAFRTLPNSTIKVRIEKMSNKSGSPSMEDIEAFCTTYRARLDEAEIAKSIPENTSLEVSSPGVERVVRIPLELERFKDRAMYVKYVGETVTTGSPSESDGVFRLISFDMETECCTWGLADVRINREKAGKGRPLSKKQREWRLNTTFDSLRLVRLHSDC
;
A
#
# COMPACT_ATOMS: atom_id res chain seq x y z
N MET A 1 -49.38 25.75 37.96
CA MET A 1 -50.69 26.41 37.84
C MET A 1 -50.49 27.37 36.68
N GLU A 2 -50.49 26.78 35.47
CA GLU A 2 -51.68 26.57 34.61
C GLU A 2 -51.97 27.88 33.90
N GLU A 3 -51.66 27.94 32.59
CA GLU A 3 -52.64 27.91 31.46
C GLU A 3 -52.96 29.37 31.08
N ASP A 4 -53.12 29.82 29.84
CA ASP A 4 -53.10 29.23 28.50
C ASP A 4 -53.19 30.42 27.50
N GLU A 5 -53.23 30.08 26.21
CA GLU A 5 -53.89 30.82 25.12
C GLU A 5 -53.08 31.69 24.14
N GLU A 6 -53.39 31.37 22.88
CA GLU A 6 -52.79 31.66 21.59
C GLU A 6 -53.33 32.97 20.99
N GLU A 7 -52.58 33.62 20.08
CA GLU A 7 -53.19 34.15 18.85
C GLU A 7 -52.14 34.46 17.76
N GLU A 8 -52.49 34.06 16.55
CA GLU A 8 -51.74 34.03 15.30
C GLU A 8 -51.49 35.43 14.69
N VAL A 9 -50.38 35.59 13.95
CA VAL A 9 -50.37 36.48 12.77
C VAL A 9 -49.51 35.88 11.66
N LEU A 10 -50.18 35.14 10.78
CA LEU A 10 -50.17 35.25 9.31
C LEU A 10 -48.90 35.82 8.63
N PHE A 11 -48.17 34.97 7.92
CA PHE A 11 -47.59 35.33 6.63
C PHE A 11 -47.85 34.22 5.63
N GLU A 12 -48.77 34.52 4.70
CA GLU A 12 -49.16 33.75 3.53
C GLU A 12 -48.02 33.65 2.49
N ASP A 13 -48.06 32.53 1.77
CA ASP A 13 -47.70 32.33 0.36
C ASP A 13 -46.25 32.57 -0.11
N PHE A 14 -45.55 31.45 -0.26
CA PHE A 14 -45.00 31.11 -1.57
C PHE A 14 -45.09 29.59 -1.78
N GLU A 15 -46.25 29.13 -2.24
CA GLU A 15 -46.33 27.92 -3.05
C GLU A 15 -45.61 28.20 -4.38
N ASP A 16 -44.59 27.40 -4.69
CA ASP A 16 -44.38 27.02 -6.08
C ASP A 16 -43.97 25.55 -6.16
N GLU A 17 -44.52 24.94 -7.19
CA GLU A 17 -44.89 23.55 -7.32
C GLU A 17 -43.71 22.59 -7.59
N ALA A 18 -43.86 21.41 -7.00
CA ALA A 18 -43.78 20.10 -7.65
C ALA A 18 -42.45 19.58 -8.26
N LEU A 19 -42.01 18.48 -7.64
CA LEU A 19 -41.68 17.19 -8.26
C LEU A 19 -40.52 17.16 -9.26
N MET A 20 -39.33 16.80 -8.75
CA MET A 20 -38.51 15.79 -9.42
C MET A 20 -38.06 14.75 -8.39
N ASP A 21 -38.84 13.67 -8.37
CA ASP A 21 -38.38 12.34 -7.97
C ASP A 21 -37.38 11.90 -9.05
N ASP A 22 -36.09 12.02 -8.74
CA ASP A 22 -35.03 11.31 -9.45
C ASP A 22 -34.20 10.58 -8.40
N ASP A 23 -34.85 9.62 -7.72
CA ASP A 23 -34.17 8.52 -7.04
C ASP A 23 -33.60 7.55 -8.10
N SER A 24 -32.78 8.09 -9.01
CA SER A 24 -31.78 7.32 -9.72
C SER A 24 -30.61 7.15 -8.76
N ASN A 25 -30.84 6.29 -7.77
CA ASN A 25 -29.82 5.67 -6.95
C ASN A 25 -28.99 4.70 -7.83
N ASP A 26 -28.39 5.25 -8.90
CA ASP A 26 -27.27 4.67 -9.61
C ASP A 26 -26.09 4.80 -8.63
N PHE A 27 -26.11 3.91 -7.64
CA PHE A 27 -24.89 3.41 -7.03
C PHE A 27 -24.06 2.96 -8.23
N GLU A 28 -23.21 3.85 -8.74
CA GLU A 28 -21.97 3.46 -9.35
C GLU A 28 -21.44 2.36 -8.44
N ASP A 29 -21.44 1.13 -8.94
CA ASP A 29 -20.70 0.04 -8.35
C ASP A 29 -19.26 0.54 -8.25
N GLU A 30 -18.95 1.23 -7.15
CA GLU A 30 -17.62 1.50 -6.70
C GLU A 30 -17.05 0.11 -6.55
N TYR A 31 -16.33 -0.34 -7.57
CA TYR A 31 -15.55 -1.55 -7.56
C TYR A 31 -14.55 -1.36 -6.43
N VAL A 32 -14.98 -1.67 -5.20
CA VAL A 32 -14.11 -1.91 -4.08
C VAL A 32 -13.28 -3.08 -4.55
N GLU A 33 -12.06 -2.81 -5.02
CA GLU A 33 -11.06 -3.86 -5.20
C GLU A 33 -11.06 -4.60 -3.87
N GLU A 34 -11.65 -5.79 -3.84
CA GLU A 34 -11.62 -6.68 -2.69
C GLU A 34 -10.13 -6.75 -2.34
N GLU A 35 -9.76 -6.17 -1.19
CA GLU A 35 -8.36 -5.92 -0.84
C GLU A 35 -7.71 -7.28 -0.55
N SER A 36 -7.36 -7.98 -1.64
CA SER A 36 -6.77 -9.29 -1.62
C SER A 36 -5.46 -9.20 -0.85
N GLU A 37 -5.18 -10.21 -0.01
CA GLU A 37 -3.94 -10.22 0.78
C GLU A 37 -2.73 -9.96 -0.13
N ALA A 38 -2.03 -8.86 0.16
CA ALA A 38 -0.88 -8.45 -0.63
C ALA A 38 0.18 -9.57 -0.67
N TYR A 39 0.66 -9.88 -1.87
CA TYR A 39 1.76 -10.81 -2.09
C TYR A 39 2.86 -10.14 -2.90
N VAL A 40 4.10 -10.59 -2.73
CA VAL A 40 5.26 -9.97 -3.37
C VAL A 40 5.08 -9.93 -4.89
N GLY A 41 5.13 -8.73 -5.48
CA GLY A 41 5.06 -8.56 -6.93
C GLY A 41 3.65 -8.41 -7.53
N ASP A 42 2.62 -8.21 -6.71
CA ASP A 42 1.23 -8.03 -7.17
C ASP A 42 0.97 -6.75 -8.00
N GLY A 43 1.91 -5.81 -8.03
CA GLY A 43 1.75 -4.50 -8.68
C GLY A 43 0.92 -3.50 -7.86
N GLY A 44 0.58 -3.84 -6.61
CA GLY A 44 -0.13 -3.01 -5.64
C GLY A 44 0.70 -2.82 -4.36
N ALA A 45 0.16 -3.24 -3.22
CA ALA A 45 0.84 -3.12 -1.92
C ALA A 45 2.03 -4.09 -1.79
N GLY A 46 2.03 -5.19 -2.55
CA GLY A 46 3.14 -6.11 -2.70
C GLY A 46 4.31 -5.60 -3.54
N GLY A 47 4.15 -4.42 -4.16
CA GLY A 47 5.15 -3.83 -5.04
C GLY A 47 5.29 -4.57 -6.37
N GLY A 48 6.27 -4.17 -7.17
CA GLY A 48 6.60 -4.84 -8.43
C GLY A 48 5.72 -4.42 -9.61
N ILE A 49 5.81 -5.18 -10.70
CA ILE A 49 5.22 -4.83 -11.99
C ILE A 49 4.19 -5.91 -12.37
N SER A 50 2.95 -5.49 -12.61
CA SER A 50 1.82 -6.35 -12.98
C SER A 50 1.17 -5.83 -14.26
N LEU A 51 1.51 -6.43 -15.39
CA LEU A 51 1.02 -6.00 -16.70
C LEU A 51 -0.22 -6.80 -17.09
N ALA A 52 -1.24 -6.14 -17.66
CA ALA A 52 -2.47 -6.76 -18.12
C ALA A 52 -2.31 -7.69 -19.35
N GLY A 53 -1.11 -7.73 -19.96
CA GLY A 53 -0.82 -8.50 -21.17
C GLY A 53 -1.28 -7.81 -22.45
N THR A 54 -1.47 -6.50 -22.41
CA THR A 54 -1.85 -5.69 -23.58
C THR A 54 -0.62 -5.35 -24.43
N TRP A 55 -0.86 -4.89 -25.65
CA TRP A 55 0.20 -4.51 -26.59
C TRP A 55 0.98 -3.25 -26.18
N TRP A 56 0.43 -2.44 -25.28
CA TRP A 56 0.97 -1.13 -24.89
C TRP A 56 1.60 -1.12 -23.49
N ASP A 57 1.39 -2.16 -22.68
CA ASP A 57 1.82 -2.21 -21.27
C ASP A 57 3.29 -1.88 -21.06
N LYS A 58 4.17 -2.43 -21.93
CA LYS A 58 5.62 -2.25 -21.84
C LYS A 58 6.05 -0.84 -22.22
N GLU A 59 5.33 -0.22 -23.15
CA GLU A 59 5.59 1.16 -23.57
C GLU A 59 5.25 2.11 -22.42
N ALA A 60 4.07 1.95 -21.81
CA ALA A 60 3.68 2.75 -20.65
C ALA A 60 4.67 2.60 -19.49
N LEU A 61 5.10 1.37 -19.18
CA LEU A 61 6.13 1.13 -18.17
C LEU A 61 7.45 1.83 -18.50
N ALA A 62 7.95 1.70 -19.73
CA ALA A 62 9.20 2.34 -20.16
C ALA A 62 9.13 3.86 -20.03
N ILE A 63 8.00 4.47 -20.38
CA ILE A 63 7.77 5.90 -20.19
C ILE A 63 7.81 6.25 -18.69
N ALA A 64 7.16 5.47 -17.82
CA ALA A 64 7.21 5.71 -16.38
C ALA A 64 8.63 5.62 -15.80
N GLU A 65 9.44 4.66 -16.29
CA GLU A 65 10.86 4.53 -15.93
C GLU A 65 11.68 5.75 -16.39
N ASP A 66 11.45 6.24 -17.61
CA ASP A 66 12.08 7.45 -18.14
C ASP A 66 11.69 8.70 -17.32
N VAL A 67 10.44 8.78 -16.88
CA VAL A 67 9.97 9.86 -16.00
C VAL A 67 10.73 9.80 -14.67
N CYS A 68 10.89 8.63 -14.05
CA CYS A 68 11.73 8.49 -12.85
C CYS A 68 13.17 9.01 -13.05
N LEU A 69 13.76 8.79 -14.23
CA LEU A 69 15.09 9.30 -14.55
C LEU A 69 15.16 10.83 -14.61
N SER A 70 14.05 11.51 -14.97
CA SER A 70 13.98 12.98 -14.96
C SER A 70 14.00 13.61 -13.55
N PHE A 71 13.82 12.81 -12.50
CA PHE A 71 13.93 13.22 -11.09
C PHE A 71 15.25 12.78 -10.47
N ASP A 72 16.34 12.73 -11.25
CA ASP A 72 17.69 12.30 -10.83
C ASP A 72 17.72 10.90 -10.19
N GLY A 73 16.70 10.08 -10.46
CA GLY A 73 16.52 8.78 -9.83
C GLY A 73 16.12 8.83 -8.35
N ASP A 74 15.76 10.00 -7.81
CA ASP A 74 15.26 10.13 -6.44
C ASP A 74 13.84 9.59 -6.30
N LEU A 75 13.02 9.67 -7.36
CA LEU A 75 11.75 8.96 -7.45
C LEU A 75 11.93 7.64 -8.17
N LYS A 76 11.39 6.56 -7.59
CA LYS A 76 11.39 5.22 -8.19
C LYS A 76 10.02 4.60 -8.17
N ILE A 77 9.75 3.74 -9.14
CA ILE A 77 8.56 2.88 -9.17
C ILE A 77 8.69 1.84 -8.05
N TYR A 78 7.78 1.91 -7.08
CA TYR A 78 7.55 0.86 -6.10
C TYR A 78 6.63 -0.22 -6.67
N ALA A 79 5.53 0.20 -7.29
CA ALA A 79 4.58 -0.69 -7.94
C ALA A 79 4.07 -0.07 -9.25
N PHE A 80 3.83 -0.91 -10.25
CA PHE A 80 3.24 -0.51 -11.52
C PHE A 80 2.25 -1.57 -11.96
N ARG A 81 1.05 -1.13 -12.34
CA ARG A 81 0.01 -2.02 -12.83
C ARG A 81 -0.71 -1.40 -14.01
N THR A 82 -0.93 -2.20 -15.05
CA THR A 82 -1.90 -1.87 -16.10
C THR A 82 -3.12 -2.75 -15.96
N LEU A 83 -4.27 -2.21 -16.37
CA LEU A 83 -5.55 -2.91 -16.33
C LEU A 83 -6.15 -3.00 -17.75
N PRO A 84 -7.01 -4.01 -18.02
CA PRO A 84 -7.64 -4.18 -19.33
C PRO A 84 -8.50 -2.99 -19.80
N ASN A 85 -8.94 -2.14 -18.88
CA ASN A 85 -9.74 -0.94 -19.14
C ASN A 85 -8.88 0.31 -19.43
N SER A 86 -7.66 0.14 -19.95
CA SER A 86 -6.71 1.23 -20.23
C SER A 86 -6.36 2.09 -19.01
N THR A 87 -6.41 1.53 -17.81
CA THR A 87 -5.98 2.21 -16.58
C THR A 87 -4.55 1.84 -16.22
N ILE A 88 -3.78 2.84 -15.84
CA ILE A 88 -2.42 2.72 -15.31
C ILE A 88 -2.45 3.13 -13.85
N LYS A 89 -1.99 2.25 -12.96
CA LYS A 89 -1.77 2.53 -11.54
C LYS A 89 -0.27 2.51 -11.26
N VAL A 90 0.28 3.60 -10.74
CA VAL A 90 1.71 3.71 -10.38
C VAL A 90 1.85 4.12 -8.93
N ARG A 91 2.62 3.35 -8.17
CA ARG A 91 3.06 3.72 -6.83
C ARG A 91 4.52 4.12 -6.88
N ILE A 92 4.82 5.36 -6.50
CA ILE A 92 6.19 5.89 -6.51
C ILE A 92 6.73 6.01 -5.09
N GLU A 93 8.01 5.74 -4.91
CA GLU A 93 8.72 5.96 -3.66
C GLU A 93 9.87 6.96 -3.83
N LYS A 94 10.17 7.68 -2.77
CA LYS A 94 11.28 8.65 -2.72
C LYS A 94 12.49 8.05 -2.02
N MET A 95 13.63 8.00 -2.69
CA MET A 95 14.83 7.31 -2.21
C MET A 95 15.58 8.10 -1.14
N SER A 96 15.57 9.43 -1.25
CA SER A 96 16.12 10.34 -0.23
C SER A 96 15.34 10.30 1.09
N ASN A 97 14.09 9.83 1.09
CA ASN A 97 13.29 9.66 2.30
C ASN A 97 13.47 8.25 2.89
N LYS A 98 13.84 8.17 4.18
CA LYS A 98 13.97 6.89 4.91
C LYS A 98 12.69 6.06 4.91
N SER A 99 11.50 6.68 4.98
CA SER A 99 10.22 5.94 4.89
C SER A 99 9.89 5.51 3.46
N GLY A 100 10.48 6.17 2.46
CA GLY A 100 10.13 6.03 1.06
C GLY A 100 8.89 6.79 0.63
N SER A 101 8.26 7.55 1.52
CA SER A 101 7.06 8.31 1.19
C SER A 101 7.43 9.53 0.34
N PRO A 102 6.90 9.68 -0.88
CA PRO A 102 6.96 10.94 -1.63
C PRO A 102 6.09 12.00 -0.92
N SER A 103 6.38 13.29 -1.17
CA SER A 103 5.47 14.37 -0.79
C SER A 103 4.31 14.50 -1.79
N MET A 104 3.32 15.35 -1.49
CA MET A 104 2.24 15.61 -2.46
C MET A 104 2.80 16.27 -3.72
N GLU A 105 3.74 17.20 -3.56
CA GLU A 105 4.41 17.89 -4.67
C GLU A 105 5.21 16.90 -5.55
N ASP A 106 5.86 15.91 -4.94
CA ASP A 106 6.55 14.85 -5.70
C ASP A 106 5.54 14.03 -6.55
N ILE A 107 4.38 13.69 -5.99
CA ILE A 107 3.32 12.95 -6.69
C ILE A 107 2.74 13.78 -7.84
N GLU A 108 2.42 15.05 -7.59
CA GLU A 108 1.88 15.97 -8.60
C GLU A 108 2.88 16.20 -9.74
N ALA A 109 4.15 16.39 -9.42
CA ALA A 109 5.21 16.57 -10.41
C ALA A 109 5.39 15.31 -11.28
N PHE A 110 5.42 14.13 -10.66
CA PHE A 110 5.50 12.86 -11.38
C PHE A 110 4.27 12.65 -12.27
N CYS A 111 3.07 12.86 -11.73
CA CYS A 111 1.80 12.69 -12.44
C CYS A 111 1.73 13.60 -13.68
N THR A 112 2.06 14.87 -13.52
CA THR A 112 2.07 15.86 -14.62
C THR A 112 3.06 15.47 -15.72
N THR A 113 4.27 15.07 -15.33
CA THR A 113 5.33 14.70 -16.28
C THR A 113 4.98 13.41 -17.02
N TYR A 114 4.47 12.41 -16.29
CA TYR A 114 4.10 11.13 -16.88
C TYR A 114 2.90 11.27 -17.82
N ARG A 115 1.87 12.02 -17.41
CA ARG A 115 0.71 12.31 -18.27
C ARG A 115 1.13 12.98 -19.57
N ALA A 116 1.99 13.99 -19.53
CA ALA A 116 2.47 14.66 -20.74
C ALA A 116 3.18 13.69 -21.72
N ARG A 117 3.98 12.75 -21.19
CA ARG A 117 4.64 11.73 -22.03
C ARG A 117 3.66 10.68 -22.56
N LEU A 118 2.63 10.33 -21.80
CA LEU A 118 1.56 9.46 -22.27
C LEU A 118 0.78 10.13 -23.41
N ASP A 119 0.47 11.41 -23.30
CA ASP A 119 -0.23 12.15 -24.36
C ASP A 119 0.59 12.17 -25.68
N GLU A 120 1.92 12.32 -25.60
CA GLU A 120 2.82 12.18 -26.76
C GLU A 120 2.77 10.78 -27.38
N ALA A 121 2.76 9.73 -26.54
CA ALA A 121 2.67 8.34 -26.95
C ALA A 121 1.30 8.00 -27.57
N GLU A 122 0.23 8.60 -27.07
CA GLU A 122 -1.13 8.48 -27.61
C GLU A 122 -1.20 9.05 -29.03
N ILE A 123 -0.64 10.25 -29.24
CA ILE A 123 -0.54 10.88 -30.57
C ILE A 123 0.29 10.01 -31.53
N ALA A 124 1.38 9.41 -31.03
CA ALA A 124 2.22 8.47 -31.77
C ALA A 124 1.56 7.09 -31.99
N LYS A 125 0.39 6.84 -31.38
CA LYS A 125 -0.33 5.56 -31.39
C LYS A 125 0.49 4.40 -30.84
N SER A 126 1.42 4.68 -29.93
CA SER A 126 2.19 3.65 -29.21
C SER A 126 1.49 3.18 -27.93
N ILE A 127 0.46 3.90 -27.48
CA ILE A 127 -0.49 3.50 -26.43
C ILE A 127 -1.94 3.77 -26.89
N PRO A 128 -2.97 3.20 -26.24
CA PRO A 128 -4.37 3.49 -26.58
C PRO A 128 -4.79 4.91 -26.21
N GLU A 129 -5.84 5.40 -26.86
CA GLU A 129 -6.45 6.69 -26.53
C GLU A 129 -7.20 6.62 -25.19
N ASN A 130 -7.29 7.77 -24.51
CA ASN A 130 -8.05 7.93 -23.26
C ASN A 130 -7.58 7.03 -22.10
N THR A 131 -6.27 6.86 -21.91
CA THR A 131 -5.76 6.13 -20.73
C THR A 131 -6.08 6.88 -19.43
N SER A 132 -6.53 6.13 -18.42
CA SER A 132 -6.69 6.62 -17.05
C SER A 132 -5.38 6.44 -16.27
N LEU A 133 -5.01 7.42 -15.44
CA LEU A 133 -3.77 7.41 -14.67
C LEU A 133 -4.05 7.68 -13.18
N GLU A 134 -3.58 6.78 -12.34
CA GLU A 134 -3.55 6.91 -10.89
C GLU A 134 -2.09 6.87 -10.40
N VAL A 135 -1.66 7.90 -9.66
CA VAL A 135 -0.34 7.96 -9.04
C VAL A 135 -0.50 8.07 -7.53
N SER A 136 0.14 7.18 -6.79
CA SER A 136 0.06 7.14 -5.33
C SER A 136 1.40 6.76 -4.67
N SER A 137 1.42 6.73 -3.34
CA SER A 137 2.56 6.24 -2.57
C SER A 137 2.40 4.74 -2.22
N PRO A 138 3.46 4.04 -1.76
CA PRO A 138 3.39 2.61 -1.42
C PRO A 138 2.43 2.29 -0.27
N GLY A 139 2.12 3.27 0.59
CA GLY A 139 1.35 3.09 1.82
C GLY A 139 2.19 2.65 3.03
N VAL A 140 1.53 2.54 4.19
CA VAL A 140 2.17 2.25 5.49
C VAL A 140 2.48 0.77 5.71
N GLU A 141 1.76 -0.14 5.05
CA GLU A 141 1.93 -1.59 5.16
C GLU A 141 2.63 -2.22 3.96
N ARG A 142 3.49 -1.43 3.29
CA ARG A 142 4.20 -1.89 2.10
C ARG A 142 5.09 -3.11 2.36
N VAL A 143 5.22 -3.96 1.35
CA VAL A 143 6.14 -5.09 1.35
C VAL A 143 7.58 -4.62 1.29
N VAL A 144 8.44 -5.30 2.03
CA VAL A 144 9.89 -5.07 2.12
C VAL A 144 10.60 -6.08 1.23
N ARG A 145 11.36 -5.59 0.25
CA ARG A 145 12.17 -6.44 -0.64
C ARG A 145 13.38 -7.00 0.12
N ILE A 146 13.43 -8.32 0.27
CA ILE A 146 14.52 -9.01 0.96
C ILE A 146 15.61 -9.40 -0.05
N PRO A 147 16.89 -9.17 0.25
CA PRO A 147 17.43 -8.42 1.40
C PRO A 147 17.58 -6.91 1.16
N LEU A 148 17.30 -6.42 -0.05
CA LEU A 148 17.63 -5.07 -0.53
C LEU A 148 17.13 -3.91 0.36
N GLU A 149 15.98 -4.08 1.01
CA GLU A 149 15.34 -3.04 1.81
C GLU A 149 15.44 -3.27 3.33
N LEU A 150 16.07 -4.38 3.77
CA LEU A 150 16.22 -4.69 5.20
C LEU A 150 16.95 -3.58 5.95
N GLU A 151 18.07 -3.09 5.40
CA GLU A 151 18.85 -2.03 6.04
C GLU A 151 18.06 -0.73 6.18
N ARG A 152 17.25 -0.39 5.16
CA ARG A 152 16.44 0.82 5.14
C ARG A 152 15.37 0.81 6.25
N PHE A 153 14.78 -0.36 6.51
CA PHE A 153 13.66 -0.51 7.45
C PHE A 153 14.01 -1.20 8.77
N LYS A 154 15.29 -1.44 9.07
CA LYS A 154 15.74 -2.19 10.26
C LYS A 154 15.18 -1.71 11.60
N ASP A 155 14.87 -0.41 11.71
CA ASP A 155 14.33 0.19 12.93
C ASP A 155 12.81 0.07 13.07
N ARG A 156 12.11 -0.44 12.04
CA ARG A 156 10.65 -0.55 12.02
C ARG A 156 10.19 -1.95 12.45
N ALA A 157 9.02 -2.00 13.08
CA ALA A 157 8.30 -3.24 13.27
C ALA A 157 7.80 -3.74 11.91
N MET A 158 7.91 -5.05 11.67
CA MET A 158 7.51 -5.71 10.45
C MET A 158 6.61 -6.89 10.79
N TYR A 159 5.53 -7.05 10.04
CA TYR A 159 4.81 -8.30 9.98
C TYR A 159 5.60 -9.25 9.09
N VAL A 160 5.90 -10.44 9.61
CA VAL A 160 6.71 -11.45 8.92
C VAL A 160 5.94 -12.76 8.91
N LYS A 161 5.68 -13.27 7.71
CA LYS A 161 5.19 -14.63 7.45
C LYS A 161 6.35 -15.47 6.95
N TYR A 162 6.57 -16.64 7.55
CA TYR A 162 7.70 -17.51 7.27
C TYR A 162 7.33 -18.99 7.40
N VAL A 163 8.14 -19.85 6.79
CA VAL A 163 8.03 -21.31 6.95
C VAL A 163 9.03 -21.77 7.99
N GLY A 164 8.53 -22.37 9.08
CA GLY A 164 9.37 -23.01 10.09
C GLY A 164 9.53 -24.51 9.85
N GLU A 165 10.68 -25.07 10.24
CA GLU A 165 10.81 -26.51 10.45
C GLU A 165 10.11 -26.90 11.76
N THR A 166 9.05 -27.69 11.67
CA THR A 166 8.43 -28.27 12.87
C THR A 166 9.20 -29.52 13.28
N VAL A 167 9.69 -29.53 14.52
CA VAL A 167 10.48 -30.64 15.09
C VAL A 167 9.67 -31.95 15.20
N THR A 168 8.34 -31.90 15.08
CA THR A 168 7.46 -33.01 15.47
C THR A 168 6.71 -33.69 14.32
N THR A 169 6.57 -33.07 13.14
CA THR A 169 5.68 -33.60 12.06
C THR A 169 6.31 -33.68 10.69
N GLY A 170 7.55 -33.20 10.50
CA GLY A 170 8.28 -33.31 9.21
C GLY A 170 7.65 -32.52 8.06
N SER A 171 6.55 -31.80 8.30
CA SER A 171 5.91 -30.91 7.35
C SER A 171 6.27 -29.44 7.65
N PRO A 172 6.62 -28.65 6.62
CA PRO A 172 6.80 -27.21 6.78
C PRO A 172 5.47 -26.60 7.22
N SER A 173 5.47 -25.88 8.35
CA SER A 173 4.30 -25.11 8.80
C SER A 173 4.56 -23.63 8.63
N GLU A 174 3.59 -22.92 8.05
CA GLU A 174 3.62 -21.46 8.01
C GLU A 174 3.40 -20.90 9.41
N SER A 175 4.13 -19.84 9.74
CA SER A 175 4.03 -19.10 10.99
C SER A 175 4.20 -17.62 10.71
N ASP A 176 3.59 -16.80 11.55
CA ASP A 176 3.67 -15.35 11.41
C ASP A 176 3.80 -14.62 12.74
N GLY A 177 4.18 -13.36 12.66
CA GLY A 177 4.20 -12.45 13.79
C GLY A 177 4.75 -11.08 13.47
N VAL A 178 4.62 -10.15 14.42
CA VAL A 178 5.21 -8.83 14.30
C VAL A 178 6.56 -8.80 15.03
N PHE A 179 7.62 -8.57 14.27
CA PHE A 179 8.98 -8.61 14.74
C PHE A 179 9.73 -7.31 14.46
N ARG A 180 10.82 -7.09 15.18
CA ARG A 180 11.85 -6.12 14.83
C ARG A 180 13.06 -6.87 14.30
N LEU A 181 13.70 -6.32 13.28
CA LEU A 181 14.96 -6.86 12.80
C LEU A 181 16.06 -6.59 13.85
N ILE A 182 16.88 -7.60 14.14
CA ILE A 182 18.03 -7.46 15.05
C ILE A 182 19.32 -7.40 14.25
N SER A 183 19.47 -8.33 13.31
CA SER A 183 20.61 -8.43 12.41
C SER A 183 20.19 -9.23 11.18
N PHE A 184 20.89 -9.01 10.08
CA PHE A 184 20.83 -9.87 8.91
C PHE A 184 22.24 -10.02 8.36
N ASP A 185 22.48 -11.12 7.66
CA ASP A 185 23.78 -11.48 7.15
C ASP A 185 23.63 -11.93 5.69
N MET A 186 24.39 -11.28 4.80
CA MET A 186 24.33 -11.51 3.36
C MET A 186 25.12 -12.74 2.91
N GLU A 187 26.03 -13.26 3.74
CA GLU A 187 26.84 -14.44 3.41
C GLU A 187 26.10 -15.73 3.76
N THR A 188 25.41 -15.73 4.89
CA THR A 188 24.60 -16.85 5.40
C THR A 188 23.13 -16.74 5.01
N GLU A 189 22.74 -15.65 4.34
CA GLU A 189 21.37 -15.36 3.89
C GLU A 189 20.33 -15.52 5.01
N CYS A 190 20.66 -15.02 6.20
CA CYS A 190 19.86 -15.21 7.41
C CYS A 190 19.47 -13.88 8.05
N CYS A 191 18.25 -13.84 8.61
CA CYS A 191 17.77 -12.78 9.49
C CYS A 191 17.64 -13.30 10.92
N THR A 192 18.00 -12.47 11.88
CA THR A 192 17.66 -12.63 13.29
C THR A 192 16.61 -11.60 13.67
N TRP A 193 15.49 -12.08 14.20
CA TRP A 193 14.34 -11.30 14.60
C TRP A 193 14.15 -11.32 16.11
N GLY A 194 13.57 -10.25 16.65
CA GLY A 194 13.05 -10.23 18.02
C GLY A 194 11.59 -9.78 18.03
N LEU A 195 10.88 -10.01 19.13
CA LEU A 195 9.53 -9.47 19.28
C LEU A 195 9.56 -7.94 19.21
N ALA A 196 8.72 -7.38 18.33
CA ALA A 196 8.48 -5.94 18.30
C ALA A 196 7.68 -5.54 19.54
N ASP A 197 7.99 -4.38 20.11
CA ASP A 197 7.28 -3.82 21.26
C ASP A 197 6.03 -3.06 20.79
N VAL A 198 5.07 -3.80 20.24
CA VAL A 198 3.82 -3.31 19.62
C VAL A 198 2.59 -3.82 20.38
N ARG A 199 1.44 -3.19 20.19
CA ARG A 199 0.22 -3.48 20.97
C ARG A 199 -0.16 -4.97 20.91
N ILE A 200 -0.20 -5.55 19.72
CA ILE A 200 -0.57 -6.96 19.50
C ILE A 200 0.34 -7.96 20.24
N ASN A 201 1.62 -7.63 20.41
CA ASN A 201 2.57 -8.47 21.14
C ASN A 201 2.49 -8.25 22.66
N ARG A 202 2.17 -7.03 23.10
CA ARG A 202 1.96 -6.70 24.52
C ARG A 202 0.68 -7.32 25.08
N GLU A 203 -0.41 -7.30 24.31
CA GLU A 203 -1.70 -7.85 24.74
C GLU A 203 -1.64 -9.33 25.09
N LYS A 204 -0.75 -10.11 24.43
CA LYS A 204 -0.45 -11.51 24.79
C LYS A 204 0.11 -11.67 26.20
N ALA A 205 0.67 -10.62 26.81
CA ALA A 205 1.17 -10.58 28.19
C ALA A 205 0.23 -9.83 29.16
N GLY A 206 -0.87 -9.26 28.67
CA GLY A 206 -1.84 -8.44 29.41
C GLY A 206 -1.90 -6.99 28.94
N LYS A 207 -3.11 -6.43 28.78
CA LYS A 207 -3.34 -5.07 28.27
C LYS A 207 -2.47 -4.03 28.99
N GLY A 208 -1.73 -3.22 28.20
CA GLY A 208 -0.90 -2.12 28.69
C GLY A 208 0.43 -2.51 29.35
N ARG A 209 0.76 -3.81 29.47
CA ARG A 209 2.05 -4.23 30.03
C ARG A 209 3.15 -4.19 28.96
N PRO A 210 4.35 -3.63 29.26
CA PRO A 210 5.51 -3.78 28.40
C PRO A 210 5.91 -5.25 28.24
N LEU A 211 6.67 -5.56 27.18
CA LEU A 211 7.25 -6.90 27.00
C LEU A 211 8.10 -7.31 28.21
N SER A 212 7.89 -8.54 28.68
CA SER A 212 8.70 -9.17 29.73
C SER A 212 10.15 -9.37 29.29
N LYS A 213 11.06 -9.57 30.26
CA LYS A 213 12.48 -9.86 29.97
C LYS A 213 12.65 -11.03 28.99
N LYS A 214 11.92 -12.13 29.22
CA LYS A 214 11.93 -13.31 28.35
C LYS A 214 11.49 -12.99 26.92
N GLN A 215 10.47 -12.14 26.74
CA GLN A 215 10.01 -11.72 25.42
C GLN A 215 11.03 -10.81 24.72
N ARG A 216 11.67 -9.89 25.45
CA ARG A 216 12.71 -9.00 24.89
C ARG A 216 13.96 -9.75 24.44
N GLU A 217 14.29 -10.85 25.13
CA GLU A 217 15.42 -11.72 24.83
C GLU A 217 15.09 -12.79 23.78
N TRP A 218 13.81 -13.04 23.48
CA TRP A 218 13.40 -14.03 22.49
C TRP A 218 13.96 -13.69 21.09
N ARG A 219 14.41 -14.72 20.39
CA ARG A 219 15.00 -14.62 19.05
C ARG A 219 14.39 -15.66 18.13
N LEU A 220 14.20 -15.28 16.87
CA LEU A 220 13.87 -16.17 15.75
C LEU A 220 14.92 -15.98 14.67
N ASN A 221 15.44 -17.08 14.13
CA ASN A 221 16.30 -17.06 12.96
C ASN A 221 15.54 -17.62 11.77
N THR A 222 15.65 -16.95 10.63
CA THR A 222 15.03 -17.35 9.35
C THR A 222 16.06 -17.21 8.25
N THR A 223 16.11 -18.14 7.29
CA THR A 223 16.80 -17.89 6.02
C THR A 223 15.97 -16.94 5.15
N PHE A 224 16.58 -16.24 4.19
CA PHE A 224 15.85 -15.38 3.26
C PHE A 224 14.76 -16.17 2.50
N ASP A 225 15.08 -17.37 2.04
CA ASP A 225 14.13 -18.25 1.31
C ASP A 225 12.96 -18.76 2.16
N SER A 226 13.10 -18.79 3.49
CA SER A 226 12.01 -19.19 4.39
C SER A 226 10.97 -18.09 4.58
N LEU A 227 11.29 -16.84 4.24
CA LEU A 227 10.39 -15.69 4.35
C LEU A 227 9.38 -15.71 3.20
N ARG A 228 8.09 -15.72 3.52
CA ARG A 228 6.99 -15.68 2.55
C ARG A 228 6.51 -14.26 2.30
N LEU A 229 6.46 -13.45 3.35
CA LEU A 229 6.03 -12.06 3.27
C LEU A 229 6.72 -11.29 4.40
N VAL A 230 7.31 -10.14 4.07
CA VAL A 230 7.76 -9.15 5.05
C VAL A 230 7.12 -7.84 4.65
N ARG A 231 6.32 -7.25 5.54
CA ARG A 231 5.72 -5.93 5.32
C ARG A 231 5.86 -5.06 6.54
N LEU A 232 5.91 -3.75 6.35
CA LEU A 232 5.91 -2.80 7.46
C LEU A 232 4.65 -2.97 8.29
N HIS A 233 4.79 -2.87 9.61
CA HIS A 233 3.66 -2.91 10.53
C HIS A 233 3.36 -1.50 11.05
N SER A 234 2.07 -1.14 11.07
CA SER A 234 1.56 0.08 11.69
C SER A 234 0.77 -0.28 12.94
N ASP A 235 1.12 0.34 14.08
CA ASP A 235 0.28 0.33 15.29
C ASP A 235 -0.89 1.33 15.08
N CYS A 236 -1.83 1.01 14.19
CA CYS A 236 -3.12 1.72 14.13
C CYS A 236 -4.09 1.15 15.16
#